data_AF-A0A7K0S4D7-F1
#
_entry.id   AF-A0A7K0S4D7-F1
#
_cell.length_a   1.000
_cell.length_b   1.000
_cell.length_c   1.000
_cell.angle_alpha   90.00
_cell.angle_beta   90.00
_cell.angle_gamma   90.00
#
_symmetry.space_group_name_H-M   'P 1'
#
loop_
_entity.id
_entity.type
_entity.pdbx_description
1 polymer ?
#
loop_
_entity_poly.entity_id
_entity_poly.type
_entity_poly.pdbx_seq_one_letter_code
_entity_poly.pdbx_strand_id
1 'polypeptide(L)'
;MARKSLKPQLNQIRVWVGQGRTDAWIAHQLEVPVAQLETFKQEFELTSTEGGVAGFDEVVDLRAADDAQVAEALEAEEAEQAKAAEEEARLRAERIAAG
;
A
#
# COMPACT_ATOMS: atom_id res chain seq x y z
N MET A 1 -1.89 31.41 23.30
CA MET A 1 -0.69 30.54 23.36
C MET A 1 0.45 31.25 22.65
N ALA A 2 1.60 31.42 23.29
CA ALA A 2 2.74 32.06 22.66
C ALA A 2 3.18 31.22 21.46
N ARG A 3 3.31 31.83 20.27
CA ARG A 3 3.79 31.14 19.06
C ARG A 3 5.23 30.72 19.32
N LYS A 4 5.47 29.43 19.59
CA LYS A 4 6.82 28.87 19.60
C LYS A 4 7.40 29.05 18.19
N SER A 5 8.56 29.69 18.10
CA SER A 5 9.23 29.89 16.82
C SER A 5 9.67 28.54 16.26
N LEU A 6 9.30 28.23 15.02
CA LEU A 6 9.66 27.00 14.31
C LEU A 6 11.07 27.08 13.68
N LYS A 7 11.66 28.27 13.61
CA LYS A 7 13.00 28.49 13.03
C LYS A 7 14.11 27.60 13.61
N PRO A 8 14.20 27.38 14.95
CA PRO A 8 15.21 26.47 15.52
C PRO A 8 15.01 25.01 15.10
N GLN A 9 13.79 24.64 14.71
CA GLN A 9 13.40 23.28 14.34
C GLN A 9 13.48 23.03 12.83
N LEU A 10 13.97 24.00 12.04
CA LEU A 10 14.04 23.90 10.58
C LEU A 10 14.73 22.62 10.10
N ASN A 11 15.91 22.31 10.63
CA ASN A 11 16.66 21.12 10.25
C ASN A 11 15.95 19.83 10.67
N GLN A 12 15.23 19.85 11.79
CA GLN A 12 14.46 18.70 12.27
C GLN A 12 13.26 18.43 11.35
N ILE A 13 12.54 19.47 10.96
CA ILE A 13 11.43 19.39 10.00
C ILE A 13 11.95 18.86 8.64
N ARG A 14 13.10 19.36 8.15
CA ARG A 14 13.73 18.87 6.92
C ARG A 14 14.02 17.38 6.94
N VAL A 15 14.57 16.88 8.05
CA VAL A 15 14.88 15.46 8.22
C VAL A 15 13.60 14.62 8.21
N TRP A 16 12.56 15.05 8.91
CA TRP A 16 11.29 14.31 8.97
C TRP A 16 10.53 14.32 7.64
N VAL A 17 10.53 15.44 6.93
CA VAL A 17 10.00 15.54 5.56
C VAL A 17 10.75 14.61 4.62
N GLY A 18 12.09 14.57 4.68
CA GLY A 18 12.89 13.63 3.90
C GLY A 18 12.69 12.16 4.27
N GLN A 19 12.21 11.87 5.47
CA GLN A 19 11.81 10.52 5.91
C GLN A 19 10.38 10.15 5.53
N GLY A 20 9.62 11.05 4.90
CA GLY A 20 8.22 10.82 4.51
C GLY A 20 7.24 10.85 5.69
N ARG A 21 7.56 11.58 6.77
CA ARG A 21 6.62 11.81 7.87
C ARG A 21 5.56 12.84 7.46
N THR A 22 4.31 12.61 7.87
CA THR A 22 3.18 13.49 7.54
C THR A 22 3.19 14.76 8.38
N ASP A 23 2.59 15.83 7.85
CA ASP A 23 2.52 17.13 8.53
C ASP A 23 1.70 17.10 9.81
N ALA A 24 0.67 16.27 9.89
CA ALA A 24 -0.07 16.05 11.12
C ALA A 24 0.82 15.44 12.24
N TRP A 25 1.73 14.53 11.89
CA TRP A 25 2.67 13.93 12.83
C TRP A 25 3.73 14.94 13.28
N ILE A 26 4.30 15.70 12.34
CA ILE A 26 5.30 16.74 12.65
C ILE A 26 4.69 17.85 13.51
N ALA A 27 3.49 18.33 13.17
CA ALA A 27 2.80 19.39 13.90
C ALA A 27 2.47 18.98 15.33
N HIS A 28 2.00 17.75 15.52
CA HIS A 28 1.77 17.18 16.85
C HIS A 28 3.07 17.16 17.69
N GLN A 29 4.17 16.71 17.11
CA GLN A 29 5.46 16.58 17.80
C GLN A 29 6.05 17.94 18.22
N LEU A 30 5.81 18.98 17.41
CA LEU A 30 6.29 20.33 17.69
C LEU A 30 5.30 21.14 18.55
N GLU A 31 4.16 20.54 18.91
CA GLU A 31 3.04 21.17 19.62
C GLU A 31 2.56 22.46 18.92
N VAL A 32 2.51 22.45 17.59
CA VAL A 32 2.05 23.56 16.77
C VAL A 32 0.81 23.18 15.96
N PRO A 33 -0.04 24.15 15.57
CA PRO A 33 -1.12 23.88 14.64
C PRO A 33 -0.59 23.44 13.27
N VAL A 34 -1.27 22.49 12.64
CA VAL A 34 -0.92 22.01 11.29
C VAL A 34 -0.81 23.16 10.29
N ALA A 35 -1.76 24.10 10.30
CA ALA A 35 -1.74 25.29 9.44
C ALA A 35 -0.48 26.18 9.63
N GLN A 36 0.11 26.20 10.82
CA GLN A 36 1.34 26.93 11.07
C GLN A 36 2.56 26.20 10.45
N LEU A 37 2.55 24.86 10.50
CA LEU A 37 3.56 24.05 9.84
C LEU A 37 3.47 24.17 8.31
N GLU A 38 2.27 24.14 7.73
CA GLU A 38 2.04 24.36 6.29
C GLU A 38 2.64 25.68 5.81
N THR A 39 2.30 26.78 6.51
CA THR A 39 2.82 28.12 6.20
C THR A 39 4.36 28.13 6.29
N PHE A 40 4.92 27.50 7.32
CA PHE A 40 6.35 27.38 7.49
C PHE A 40 7.02 26.55 6.39
N LYS A 41 6.39 25.45 5.94
CA LYS A 41 6.92 24.64 4.84
C LYS A 41 6.94 25.41 3.53
N GLN A 42 5.91 26.22 3.26
CA GLN A 42 5.88 27.11 2.09
C GLN A 42 6.98 28.18 2.15
N GLU A 43 7.16 28.84 3.30
CA GLU A 43 8.20 29.87 3.50
C GLU A 43 9.63 29.35 3.30
N PHE A 44 9.89 28.09 3.67
CA PHE A 44 11.21 27.48 3.61
C PHE A 44 11.41 26.51 2.44
N GLU A 45 10.48 26.52 1.47
CA GLU A 45 10.47 25.60 0.33
C GLU A 45 10.61 24.13 0.76
N LEU A 46 10.10 23.81 1.95
CA LEU A 46 10.02 22.46 2.51
C LEU A 46 8.72 21.78 2.14
N THR A 47 8.06 22.25 1.08
CA THR A 47 7.02 21.48 0.42
C THR A 47 7.63 20.11 0.14
N SER A 48 7.32 19.15 1.02
CA SER A 48 7.20 17.76 0.64
C SER A 48 6.53 17.81 -0.73
N THR A 49 7.01 17.04 -1.69
CA THR A 49 6.29 16.80 -2.94
C THR A 49 4.96 16.09 -2.61
N GLU A 50 4.04 16.76 -1.91
CA GLU A 50 2.64 16.36 -1.64
C GLU A 50 1.74 17.08 -2.65
N GLY A 51 2.33 17.46 -3.78
CA GLY A 51 1.66 17.71 -5.06
C GLY A 51 2.18 16.77 -6.15
N GLY A 52 2.76 15.63 -5.76
CA GLY A 52 3.42 14.70 -6.67
C GLY A 52 3.23 13.24 -6.30
N VAL A 53 2.02 12.85 -5.88
CA VAL A 53 1.45 11.65 -6.48
C VAL A 53 0.99 11.99 -7.91
N ALA A 54 1.91 12.44 -8.76
CA ALA A 54 1.70 12.54 -10.20
C ALA A 54 1.71 11.11 -10.80
N GLY A 55 0.83 10.26 -10.27
CA GLY A 55 0.80 8.81 -10.43
C GLY A 55 -0.18 8.05 -9.52
N PHE A 56 -0.97 8.72 -8.66
CA PHE A 56 -2.13 8.08 -7.99
C PHE A 56 -3.48 8.72 -8.39
N ASP A 57 -3.51 9.57 -9.42
CA ASP A 57 -4.78 10.04 -10.01
C ASP A 57 -5.45 8.93 -10.85
N GLU A 58 -4.67 7.93 -11.26
CA GLU A 58 -5.19 6.63 -11.66
C GLU A 58 -5.24 5.77 -10.39
N VAL A 59 -6.36 5.83 -9.68
CA VAL A 59 -6.69 4.85 -8.64
C VAL A 59 -6.85 3.51 -9.37
N VAL A 60 -5.74 2.83 -9.64
CA VAL A 60 -5.75 1.43 -10.06
C VAL A 60 -6.43 0.72 -8.91
N ASP A 61 -7.63 0.19 -9.17
CA ASP A 61 -8.35 -0.62 -8.20
C ASP A 61 -7.60 -1.96 -8.07
N LEU A 62 -6.53 -1.94 -7.26
CA LEU A 62 -5.61 -3.06 -7.02
C LEU A 62 -6.36 -4.31 -6.55
N ARG A 63 -7.59 -4.15 -6.04
CA ARG A 63 -8.46 -5.24 -5.63
C ARG A 63 -9.03 -6.02 -6.81
N ALA A 64 -9.43 -5.33 -7.88
CA ALA A 64 -9.95 -5.99 -9.09
C ALA A 64 -8.86 -6.80 -9.81
N ALA A 65 -7.60 -6.35 -9.74
CA ALA A 65 -6.47 -7.08 -10.29
C ALA A 65 -6.16 -8.36 -9.49
N ASP A 66 -6.20 -8.30 -8.15
CA ASP A 66 -5.96 -9.45 -7.26
C ASP A 66 -7.07 -10.51 -7.38
N ASP A 67 -8.34 -10.10 -7.40
CA ASP A 67 -9.49 -11.01 -7.53
C ASP A 67 -9.44 -11.82 -8.84
N ALA A 68 -8.97 -11.22 -9.94
CA ALA A 68 -8.81 -11.92 -11.22
C ALA A 68 -7.69 -12.97 -11.19
N GLN A 69 -6.58 -12.68 -10.52
CA GLN A 69 -5.47 -13.63 -10.36
C GLN A 69 -5.85 -14.82 -9.48
N VAL A 70 -6.63 -14.57 -8.42
CA VAL A 70 -7.15 -15.60 -7.53
C VAL A 70 -8.16 -16.51 -8.25
N ALA A 71 -9.04 -15.94 -9.07
CA ALA A 71 -10.01 -16.72 -9.85
C ALA A 71 -9.32 -17.66 -10.87
N GLU A 72 -8.30 -17.17 -11.58
CA GLU A 72 -7.53 -17.98 -12.53
C GLU A 72 -6.77 -19.12 -11.83
N ALA A 73 -6.16 -18.84 -10.67
CA ALA A 73 -5.49 -19.85 -9.87
C ALA A 73 -6.45 -20.93 -9.36
N LEU A 74 -7.64 -20.55 -8.88
CA LEU A 74 -8.68 -21.48 -8.44
C LEU A 74 -9.18 -22.37 -9.58
N GLU A 75 -9.43 -21.80 -10.77
CA GLU A 75 -9.89 -22.57 -11.93
C GLU A 75 -8.82 -23.57 -12.42
N ALA A 76 -7.54 -23.18 -12.41
CA ALA A 76 -6.44 -24.07 -12.74
C ALA A 76 -6.32 -25.23 -11.74
N GLU A 77 -6.45 -24.96 -10.45
CA GLU A 77 -6.39 -25.98 -9.40
C GLU A 77 -7.57 -26.95 -9.48
N GLU A 78 -8.79 -26.46 -9.70
CA GLU A 78 -9.98 -27.30 -9.89
C GLU A 78 -9.84 -28.22 -11.11
N ALA A 79 -9.26 -27.72 -12.21
CA ALA A 79 -9.01 -28.52 -13.40
C ALA A 79 -7.96 -29.63 -13.17
N GLU A 80 -6.92 -29.37 -12.37
CA GLU A 80 -5.96 -30.41 -11.97
C GLU A 80 -6.60 -31.43 -11.04
N GLN A 81 -7.38 -31.00 -10.05
CA GLN A 81 -8.10 -31.90 -9.14
C GLN A 81 -9.09 -32.80 -9.89
N ALA A 82 -9.81 -32.27 -10.88
CA ALA A 82 -10.72 -33.06 -11.71
C ALA A 82 -9.98 -34.13 -12.51
N LYS A 83 -8.83 -33.80 -13.11
CA LYS A 83 -7.99 -34.77 -13.83
C LYS A 83 -7.42 -35.83 -12.91
N ALA A 84 -6.93 -35.43 -11.74
CA ALA A 84 -6.42 -36.36 -10.74
C ALA A 84 -7.51 -37.32 -10.25
N ALA A 85 -8.72 -36.82 -10.01
CA ALA A 85 -9.87 -37.65 -9.63
C ALA A 85 -10.30 -38.61 -10.74
N GLU A 86 -10.29 -38.16 -12.00
CA GLU A 86 -10.58 -39.02 -13.16
C GLU A 86 -9.52 -40.13 -13.32
N GLU A 87 -8.23 -39.78 -13.16
CA GLU A 87 -7.14 -40.74 -13.21
C GLU A 87 -7.23 -41.75 -12.05
N GLU A 88 -7.51 -41.29 -10.83
CA GLU A 88 -7.72 -42.16 -9.67
C GLU A 88 -8.91 -43.09 -9.88
N ALA A 89 -10.02 -42.59 -10.43
CA ALA A 89 -11.19 -43.40 -10.77
C ALA A 89 -10.85 -44.46 -11.83
N ARG A 90 -10.06 -44.11 -12.85
CA ARG A 90 -9.59 -45.04 -13.88
C ARG A 90 -8.69 -46.13 -13.29
N LEU A 91 -7.70 -45.76 -12.48
CA LEU A 91 -6.81 -46.70 -11.80
C LEU A 91 -7.57 -47.62 -10.85
N ARG A 92 -8.58 -47.09 -10.15
CA ARG A 92 -9.44 -47.88 -9.26
C ARG A 92 -10.29 -48.88 -10.05
N ALA A 93 -10.85 -48.47 -11.18
CA ALA A 93 -11.61 -49.37 -12.07
C ALA A 93 -10.72 -50.48 -12.65
N GLU A 94 -9.50 -50.14 -13.09
CA GLU A 94 -8.52 -51.10 -13.58
C GLU A 94 -8.12 -52.12 -12.49
N ARG A 95 -7.89 -51.65 -11.25
CA ARG A 95 -7.59 -52.53 -10.11
C ARG A 95 -8.74 -53.46 -9.76
N ILE A 96 -9.99 -53.04 -9.91
CA ILE A 96 -11.17 -53.87 -9.66
C ILE A 96 -11.35 -54.90 -10.79
N ALA A 97 -11.02 -54.56 -12.03
CA ALA A 97 -11.11 -55.49 -13.17
C ALA A 97 -9.98 -56.53 -13.22
N ALA A 98 -8.82 -56.24 -12.63
CA ALA A 98 -7.65 -57.11 -12.61
C ALA A 98 -7.57 -58.05 -11.38
N GLY A 99 -8.48 -57.93 -10.41
CA GLY A 99 -8.57 -58.77 -9.21
C GLY A 99 -9.73 -59.76 -9.28
#